data_AF-A0A1G1J217-F1
#
_entry.id   AF-A0A1G1J217-F1
#
_cell.length_a   1.000
_cell.length_b   1.000
_cell.length_c   1.000
_cell.angle_alpha   90.00
_cell.angle_beta   90.00
_cell.angle_gamma   90.00
#
_symmetry.space_group_name_H-M   'P 1'
#
loop_
_entity.id
_entity.type
_entity.pdbx_description
1 polymer ?
#
loop_
_entity_poly.entity_id
_entity_poly.type
_entity_poly.pdbx_seq_one_letter_code
_entity_poly.pdbx_strand_id
1 'polypeptide(L)' 'MNTEALRKEFQSILNLEERAKYFYDHYIDQLENEKIKNQLVAIRNDEISHIAIAKKLIEYVS' A
#
# COMPACT_ATOMS: atom_id res chain seq x y z
N MET A 1 5.24 7.83 24.89
CA MET A 1 5.22 7.15 23.58
C MET A 1 6.17 7.93 22.67
N ASN A 2 7.13 7.27 22.02
CA ASN A 2 8.09 7.96 21.15
C ASN A 2 7.43 8.24 19.80
N THR A 3 6.83 9.42 19.65
CA THR A 3 6.12 9.86 18.43
C THR A 3 7.02 9.84 17.20
N GLU A 4 8.32 10.10 17.35
CA GLU A 4 9.28 10.02 16.26
C GLU A 4 9.50 8.57 15.79
N ALA A 5 9.62 7.62 16.72
CA ALA A 5 9.72 6.20 16.37
C ALA A 5 8.44 5.71 15.67
N LEU A 6 7.27 6.09 16.19
CA LEU A 6 5.99 5.72 15.59
C LEU A 6 5.81 6.31 14.18
N ARG A 7 6.24 7.56 13.98
CA ARG A 7 6.26 8.20 12.65
C ARG A 7 7.16 7.46 11.68
N LYS A 8 8.36 7.04 12.11
CA LYS A 8 9.29 6.25 11.27
C LYS A 8 8.66 4.92 10.84
N GLU A 9 7.98 4.23 11.75
CA GLU A 9 7.27 2.99 11.42
C GLU A 9 6.14 3.21 10.42
N PHE A 10 5.30 4.24 10.60
CA PHE A 10 4.25 4.55 9.63
C PHE A 10 4.80 4.97 8.26
N GLN A 11 5.93 5.67 8.22
CA GLN A 11 6.62 5.99 6.97
C GLN A 11 7.15 4.72 6.28
N SER A 12 7.67 3.75 7.05
CA SER A 12 8.11 2.46 6.54
C SER A 12 6.96 1.66 5.94
N ILE A 13 5.83 1.59 6.65
CA ILE A 13 4.59 0.96 6.16
C ILE A 13 4.15 1.62 4.87
N LEU A 14 4.03 2.95 4.83
CA LEU A 14 3.65 3.69 3.62
C LEU A 14 4.53 3.32 2.42
N ASN A 15 5.85 3.27 2.61
CA ASN A 15 6.78 2.91 1.54
C ASN A 15 6.58 1.46 1.04
N LEU A 16 6.22 0.53 1.92
CA LEU A 16 5.91 -0.86 1.54
C LEU A 16 4.63 -0.93 0.71
N GLU A 17 3.57 -0.25 1.16
CA GLU A 17 2.29 -0.24 0.43
C GLU A 17 2.41 0.42 -0.95
N GLU A 18 3.15 1.53 -1.05
CA GLU A 18 3.40 2.19 -2.34
C GLU A 18 4.19 1.30 -3.30
N ARG A 19 5.15 0.52 -2.79
CA ARG A 19 5.90 -0.47 -3.59
C ARG A 19 5.03 -1.63 -4.02
N ALA A 20 4.18 -2.16 -3.13
CA ALA A 20 3.25 -3.24 -3.46
C ALA A 20 2.25 -2.80 -4.53
N LYS A 21 1.63 -1.63 -4.36
CA LYS A 21 0.75 -1.03 -5.36
C LYS A 21 1.45 -0.86 -6.70
N TYR A 22 2.67 -0.31 -6.73
CA TYR A 22 3.43 -0.13 -7.97
C TYR A 22 3.70 -1.46 -8.68
N PHE A 23 4.05 -2.50 -7.93
CA PHE A 23 4.22 -3.85 -8.47
C PHE A 23 2.92 -4.33 -9.14
N TYR A 24 1.79 -4.24 -8.44
CA TYR A 24 0.51 -4.65 -9.00
C TYR A 24 0.11 -3.83 -10.24
N ASP A 25 0.26 -2.50 -10.21
CA ASP A 25 -0.04 -1.63 -11.36
C ASP A 25 0.79 -1.99 -12.61
N HIS A 26 2.03 -2.41 -12.43
CA HIS A 26 2.92 -2.70 -13.56
C HIS A 26 2.69 -4.07 -14.19
N TYR A 27 2.33 -5.09 -13.38
CA TYR A 27 2.32 -6.48 -13.82
C TYR A 27 0.91 -7.07 -14.01
N ILE A 28 -0.14 -6.52 -13.40
CA ILE A 28 -1.50 -7.09 -13.46
C ILE A 28 -2.02 -7.21 -14.90
N ASP A 29 -1.77 -6.21 -15.73
CA ASP A 29 -2.29 -6.19 -17.11
C ASP A 29 -1.56 -7.15 -18.06
N GLN A 30 -0.44 -7.73 -17.62
CA GLN A 30 0.34 -8.71 -18.36
C GLN A 30 -0.17 -10.15 -18.15
N LEU A 31 -1.15 -10.35 -17.25
CA LEU A 31 -1.67 -11.66 -16.91
C LEU A 31 -2.78 -12.08 -17.88
N GLU A 32 -2.63 -13.26 -18.48
CA GLU A 32 -3.65 -13.87 -19.35
C GLU A 32 -4.79 -14.51 -18.54
N ASN A 33 -4.54 -14.88 -17.28
CA ASN A 33 -5.54 -15.52 -16.43
C ASN A 33 -6.43 -14.48 -15.74
N GLU A 34 -7.62 -14.25 -16.30
CA GLU A 34 -8.61 -13.28 -15.79
C GLU A 34 -9.01 -13.52 -14.33
N LYS A 35 -9.04 -14.76 -13.85
CA LYS A 35 -9.37 -15.04 -12.45
C LYS A 35 -8.28 -14.51 -11.52
N ILE A 36 -7.02 -14.80 -11.84
CA ILE A 36 -5.87 -14.31 -11.07
C ILE A 36 -5.77 -12.80 -11.17
N LYS A 37 -5.98 -12.24 -12.38
CA LYS A 37 -6.01 -10.80 -12.62
C LYS A 37 -7.00 -10.10 -11.70
N ASN A 38 -8.25 -10.56 -11.66
CA ASN A 38 -9.29 -9.98 -10.81
C ASN A 38 -8.96 -10.05 -9.32
N GLN A 39 -8.35 -11.15 -8.85
CA GLN A 39 -7.90 -11.27 -7.46
C GLN A 39 -6.80 -10.27 -7.14
N LEU A 40 -5.82 -10.10 -8.02
CA LEU A 40 -4.73 -9.14 -7.81
C LEU A 40 -5.20 -7.69 -7.91
N VAL A 41 -6.19 -7.40 -8.76
CA VAL A 41 -6.84 -6.07 -8.81
C VAL A 41 -7.51 -5.75 -7.47
N ALA A 42 -8.17 -6.72 -6.84
CA ALA A 42 -8.76 -6.52 -5.52
C ALA A 42 -7.68 -6.22 -4.47
N ILE A 43 -6.60 -7.01 -4.42
CA ILE A 43 -5.48 -6.78 -3.50
C ILE A 43 -4.84 -5.41 -3.72
N ARG A 44 -4.59 -5.00 -4.98
CA ARG A 44 -4.09 -3.65 -5.29
C ARG A 44 -4.99 -2.55 -4.74
N ASN A 45 -6.32 -2.74 -4.80
CA ASN A 45 -7.26 -1.75 -4.28
C ASN A 45 -7.21 -1.68 -2.75
N ASP A 46 -6.92 -2.80 -2.08
CA ASP A 46 -6.64 -2.81 -0.63
C ASP A 46 -5.38 -1.98 -0.33
N GLU A 47 -4.31 -2.09 -1.14
CA GLU A 47 -3.10 -1.27 -0.94
C GLU A 47 -3.35 0.23 -1.11
N ILE A 48 -4.24 0.63 -2.02
CA ILE A 48 -4.66 2.04 -2.14
C ILE A 48 -5.31 2.52 -0.83
N SER A 49 -6.11 1.67 -0.20
CA SER A 49 -6.75 1.96 1.09
C SER A 49 -5.72 2.01 2.22
N HIS A 50 -4.77 1.08 2.26
CA HIS A 50 -3.68 1.06 3.24
C HIS A 50 -2.78 2.30 3.13
N ILE A 51 -2.43 2.74 1.92
CA ILE A 51 -1.68 3.98 1.68
C ILE A 51 -2.43 5.18 2.28
N ALA A 52 -3.74 5.27 2.06
CA ALA A 52 -4.55 6.37 2.60
C ALA A 52 -4.57 6.36 4.14
N ILE A 53 -4.64 5.18 4.75
CA ILE A 53 -4.57 5.01 6.21
C ILE A 53 -3.18 5.41 6.74
N ALA A 54 -2.10 4.92 6.13
CA ALA A 54 -0.73 5.22 6.54
C ALA A 54 -0.42 6.72 6.48
N LYS A 55 -0.88 7.42 5.44
CA LYS A 55 -0.77 8.89 5.32
C LYS A 55 -1.46 9.61 6.48
N LYS A 56 -2.71 9.24 6.78
CA LYS A 56 -3.45 9.80 7.93
C LYS A 56 -2.77 9.53 9.26
N LEU A 57 -2.19 8.35 9.45
CA LEU A 57 -1.47 7.99 10.67
C LEU A 57 -0.20 8.82 10.83
N ILE A 58 0.56 9.05 9.76
CA ILE A 58 1.72 9.94 9.77
C ILE A 58 1.31 11.37 10.17
N GLU A 59 0.24 11.90 9.59
CA GLU A 59 -0.30 13.22 9.94
C GLU A 59 -0.73 13.30 11.41
N TYR A 60 -1.37 12.26 11.95
CA TYR A 60 -1.85 12.22 13.33
C TYR A 60 -0.73 12.20 14.37
N VAL A 61 0.43 11.63 14.03
CA VAL A 61 1.61 11.57 14.92
C VAL A 61 2.66 12.63 14.62
N SER A 62 2.38 13.53 13.67
CA SER A 62 3.27 14.64 13.27
C SER A 62 3.20 15.84 14.20
#